data_AF-A0A8W8KGU2-F1
#
_entry.id   AF-A0A8W8KGU2-F1
#
_cell.length_a   1.000
_cell.length_b   1.000
_cell.length_c   1.000
_cell.angle_alpha   90.00
_cell.angle_beta   90.00
_cell.angle_gamma   90.00
#
_symmetry.space_group_name_H-M   'P 1'
#
loop_
_entity.id
_entity.type
_entity.pdbx_description
1 polymer ?
#
loop_
_entity_poly.entity_id
_entity_poly.type
_entity_poly.pdbx_seq_one_letter_code
_entity_poly.pdbx_strand_id
1 'polypeptide(L)'
;AYVPGDHVAIFPKNSPDMVESILARLHNAPPADQIIKTEILQEKSTPLGSSKIWEQVEKIPICSLRTAFSRYLDITTPPSINMLKQLASQATWESDKDRLENLANDIHAYEDWKHERNPNLVEVFEEFPSLRVNPTLLMTQLPLLQQRFYSISSSPKAYPGEIHATVAVVKYNTMGGVGPVHEGVCSSWLNKCDIGETIPCVVRMAPSFHLPDDSTLPVVMVGPGTGIAPFRSFWQQRKIEREMLPPPTHGEKQGWGEMSLYFGCRQSTVDHIYESELNACAKEGVLSQVNVALSREPGKKKEYVQDLLKKNSQQIFESIMKKGGHFFVCGDVGMASDVTTTLSKIIQEHGKMTSEQAQSYLLKLRESNRFHEDIFGVTVKAEVTDKARDQAKKAWKYINSTNKSTRTDEVVTRIPSAEILIQNRKRRPPSRNRSHNVYSEGVPLYDSSDSLSPEH
;
A
#
# COMPACT_ATOMS: atom_id res chain seq x y z
N ALA A 1 -1.20 -2.38 21.02
CA ALA A 1 -0.75 -3.79 20.91
C ALA A 1 -0.84 -4.21 19.45
N TYR A 2 0.01 -5.14 19.03
CA TYR A 2 0.03 -5.70 17.68
C TYR A 2 0.50 -7.16 17.78
N VAL A 3 0.34 -7.96 16.73
CA VAL A 3 0.93 -9.30 16.62
C VAL A 3 1.80 -9.41 15.36
N PRO A 4 2.76 -10.36 15.32
CA PRO A 4 3.55 -10.62 14.12
C PRO A 4 2.69 -10.76 12.86
N GLY A 5 3.04 -10.00 11.82
CA GLY A 5 2.30 -9.93 10.57
C GLY A 5 1.38 -8.71 10.41
N ASP A 6 1.09 -7.99 11.49
CA ASP A 6 0.35 -6.71 11.43
C ASP A 6 1.15 -5.60 10.72
N HIS A 7 0.45 -4.54 10.31
CA HIS A 7 1.04 -3.35 9.71
C HIS A 7 1.02 -2.17 10.66
N VAL A 8 1.96 -1.24 10.49
CA VAL A 8 1.93 0.11 11.04
C VAL A 8 1.64 1.11 9.94
N ALA A 9 0.58 1.90 10.11
CA ALA A 9 0.23 3.03 9.26
C ALA A 9 0.89 4.29 9.79
N ILE A 10 1.89 4.82 9.09
CA ILE A 10 2.65 6.01 9.49
C ILE A 10 2.13 7.24 8.73
N PHE A 11 1.86 8.33 9.45
CA PHE A 11 1.42 9.61 8.89
C PHE A 11 2.62 10.57 8.72
N PRO A 12 3.14 10.73 7.49
CA PRO A 12 4.42 11.41 7.28
C PRO A 12 4.34 12.93 7.34
N LYS A 13 5.49 13.58 7.17
CA LYS A 13 5.61 15.03 6.91
C LYS A 13 6.14 15.24 5.50
N ASN A 14 5.63 16.25 4.82
CA ASN A 14 6.28 16.78 3.62
C ASN A 14 7.59 17.48 3.99
N SER A 15 8.51 17.58 3.03
CA SER A 15 9.79 18.28 3.21
C SER A 15 9.58 19.75 3.60
N PRO A 16 10.25 20.26 4.64
CA PRO A 16 10.18 21.68 5.02
C PRO A 16 10.49 22.61 3.84
N ASP A 17 11.53 22.30 3.06
CA ASP A 17 11.95 23.13 1.92
C ASP A 17 10.85 23.23 0.85
N MET A 18 10.13 22.13 0.59
CA MET A 18 9.00 22.15 -0.35
C MET A 18 7.83 22.97 0.19
N VAL A 19 7.56 22.87 1.49
CA VAL A 19 6.51 23.65 2.16
C VAL A 19 6.83 25.15 2.06
N GLU A 20 8.06 25.56 2.38
CA GLU A 20 8.49 26.97 2.23
C GLU A 20 8.37 27.45 0.78
N SER A 21 8.80 26.62 -0.18
CA SER A 21 8.75 26.94 -1.60
C SER A 21 7.32 27.18 -2.08
N ILE A 22 6.35 26.40 -1.61
CA ILE A 22 4.93 26.60 -1.91
C ILE A 22 4.42 27.87 -1.23
N LEU A 23 4.67 28.03 0.07
CA LEU A 23 4.20 29.19 0.84
C LEU A 23 4.67 30.52 0.22
N ALA A 24 5.92 30.58 -0.23
CA ALA A 24 6.50 31.74 -0.88
C ALA A 24 5.84 32.11 -2.23
N ARG A 25 5.10 31.17 -2.84
CA ARG A 25 4.43 31.35 -4.14
C ARG A 25 2.94 31.68 -4.04
N LEU A 26 2.36 31.62 -2.84
CA LEU A 26 0.93 31.89 -2.64
C LEU A 26 0.61 33.38 -2.78
N HIS A 27 -0.47 33.68 -3.50
CA HIS A 27 -0.97 35.03 -3.67
C HIS A 27 -1.98 35.38 -2.58
N ASN A 28 -1.83 36.56 -1.96
CA ASN A 28 -2.69 37.07 -0.88
C ASN A 28 -2.87 36.08 0.29
N ALA A 29 -1.80 35.36 0.66
CA ALA A 29 -1.84 34.45 1.78
C ALA A 29 -1.71 35.19 3.12
N PRO A 30 -2.43 34.77 4.17
CA PRO A 30 -2.12 35.18 5.53
C PRO A 30 -0.71 34.69 5.93
N PRO A 31 -0.11 35.25 7.01
CA PRO A 31 1.12 34.74 7.58
C PRO A 31 1.07 33.21 7.75
N ALA A 32 2.12 32.51 7.31
CA ALA A 32 2.13 31.06 7.19
C ALA A 32 1.86 30.31 8.50
N ASP A 33 2.22 30.92 9.64
CA ASP A 33 2.08 30.38 10.99
C ASP A 33 0.82 30.87 11.73
N GLN A 34 0.04 31.76 11.12
CA GLN A 34 -1.25 32.17 11.68
C GLN A 34 -2.23 31.00 11.65
N ILE A 35 -2.90 30.76 12.78
CA ILE A 35 -3.97 29.76 12.88
C ILE A 35 -5.18 30.25 12.09
N ILE A 36 -5.63 29.44 11.13
CA ILE A 36 -6.75 29.75 10.26
C ILE A 36 -7.78 28.62 10.25
N LYS A 37 -9.01 28.96 9.87
CA LYS A 37 -10.06 28.02 9.46
C LYS A 37 -10.46 28.32 8.01
N THR A 38 -10.84 27.28 7.29
CA THR A 38 -11.36 27.41 5.92
C THR A 38 -12.88 27.37 5.98
N GLU A 39 -13.54 28.33 5.35
CA GLU A 39 -15.00 28.42 5.27
C GLU A 39 -15.45 28.46 3.80
N ILE A 40 -16.63 27.89 3.52
CA ILE A 40 -17.30 27.95 2.23
C ILE A 40 -18.61 28.73 2.38
N LEU A 41 -18.87 29.63 1.43
CA LEU A 41 -20.12 30.37 1.36
C LEU A 41 -21.18 29.49 0.71
N GLN A 42 -22.18 29.07 1.48
CA GLN A 42 -23.34 28.35 0.96
C GLN A 42 -24.51 29.30 0.77
N GLU A 43 -25.15 29.19 -0.39
CA GLU A 43 -26.42 29.84 -0.66
C GLU A 43 -27.55 28.84 -0.46
N LYS A 44 -28.31 29.01 0.62
CA LYS A 44 -29.45 28.15 0.97
C LYS A 44 -30.74 28.83 0.55
N SER A 45 -31.54 28.12 -0.23
CA SER A 45 -32.89 28.56 -0.56
C SER A 45 -33.78 28.44 0.68
N THR A 46 -34.45 29.54 1.03
CA THR A 46 -35.41 29.62 2.13
C THR A 46 -36.76 30.10 1.58
N PRO A 47 -37.89 29.86 2.29
CA PRO A 47 -39.19 30.37 1.88
C PRO A 47 -39.27 31.92 1.73
N LEU A 48 -38.31 32.65 2.31
CA LEU A 48 -38.22 34.12 2.28
C LEU A 48 -37.18 34.64 1.27
N GLY A 49 -36.54 33.77 0.48
CA GLY A 49 -35.48 34.13 -0.47
C GLY A 49 -34.21 33.27 -0.32
N SER A 50 -33.07 33.71 -0.84
CA SER A 50 -31.78 33.04 -0.61
C SER A 50 -31.04 33.65 0.59
N SER A 51 -30.49 32.80 1.44
CA SER A 51 -29.61 33.20 2.55
C SER A 51 -28.19 32.69 2.29
N LYS A 52 -27.22 33.56 2.54
CA LYS A 52 -25.78 33.25 2.39
C LYS A 52 -25.19 33.00 3.77
N ILE A 53 -24.72 31.78 4.01
CA ILE A 53 -24.16 31.35 5.29
C ILE A 53 -22.76 30.82 5.05
N TRP A 54 -21.81 31.26 5.87
CA TRP A 54 -20.46 30.70 5.91
C TRP A 54 -20.45 29.43 6.76
N GLU A 55 -19.97 28.33 6.19
CA GLU A 55 -19.82 27.05 6.89
C GLU A 55 -18.37 26.59 6.86
N GLN A 56 -17.90 26.03 7.97
CA GLN A 56 -16.54 25.53 8.07
C GLN A 56 -16.34 24.29 7.19
N VAL A 57 -15.22 24.25 6.47
CA VAL A 57 -14.78 23.07 5.71
C VAL A 57 -14.03 22.14 6.67
N GLU A 58 -14.63 21.01 7.03
CA GLU A 58 -14.08 20.03 7.99
C GLU A 58 -13.06 19.05 7.38
N LYS A 59 -12.46 19.39 6.24
CA LYS A 59 -11.51 18.52 5.54
C LYS A 59 -10.18 18.33 6.30
N ILE A 60 -9.70 19.40 6.95
CA ILE A 60 -8.50 19.40 7.77
C ILE A 60 -8.80 20.19 9.07
N PRO A 61 -8.09 19.91 10.18
CA PRO A 61 -8.31 20.64 11.42
C PRO A 61 -7.91 22.12 11.28
N ILE A 62 -8.41 22.95 12.20
CA ILE A 62 -7.98 24.35 12.36
C ILE A 62 -6.49 24.35 12.66
N CYS A 63 -5.70 24.92 11.75
CA CYS A 63 -4.25 24.94 11.84
C CYS A 63 -3.67 26.06 10.98
N SER A 64 -2.35 26.22 11.00
CA SER A 64 -1.65 27.17 10.12
C SER A 64 -1.47 26.61 8.71
N LEU A 65 -1.23 27.49 7.71
CA LEU A 65 -0.92 27.04 6.34
C LEU A 65 0.31 26.13 6.30
N ARG A 66 1.35 26.46 7.09
CA ARG A 66 2.55 25.63 7.22
C ARG A 66 2.20 24.23 7.70
N THR A 67 1.38 24.12 8.75
CA THR A 67 0.92 22.83 9.27
C THR A 67 0.09 22.08 8.23
N ALA A 68 -0.82 22.76 7.53
CA ALA A 68 -1.65 22.16 6.49
C ALA A 68 -0.82 21.52 5.37
N PHE A 69 0.13 22.26 4.78
CA PHE A 69 1.00 21.73 3.72
C PHE A 69 2.05 20.75 4.23
N SER A 70 2.45 20.83 5.51
CA SER A 70 3.40 19.87 6.08
C SER A 70 2.75 18.52 6.41
N ARG A 71 1.52 18.51 6.94
CA ARG A 71 0.94 17.33 7.63
C ARG A 71 -0.33 16.79 7.01
N TYR A 72 -1.12 17.62 6.34
CA TYR A 72 -2.48 17.25 5.97
C TYR A 72 -2.73 17.21 4.46
N LEU A 73 -1.98 17.97 3.67
CA LEU A 73 -2.19 18.08 2.22
C LEU A 73 -1.07 17.39 1.44
N ASP A 74 -1.45 16.67 0.39
CA ASP A 74 -0.52 16.09 -0.57
C ASP A 74 -0.07 17.17 -1.56
N ILE A 75 1.21 17.53 -1.49
CA ILE A 75 1.85 18.51 -2.37
C ILE A 75 2.77 17.85 -3.42
N THR A 76 2.79 16.52 -3.45
CA THR A 76 3.75 15.73 -4.24
C THR A 76 3.10 14.96 -5.38
N THR A 77 1.83 14.58 -5.25
CA THR A 77 1.08 13.95 -6.33
C THR A 77 0.79 14.98 -7.43
N PRO A 78 0.99 14.65 -8.72
CA PRO A 78 0.66 15.55 -9.83
C PRO A 78 -0.79 16.07 -9.76
N PRO A 79 -1.02 17.37 -10.00
CA PRO A 79 -2.36 17.94 -9.98
C PRO A 79 -3.33 17.20 -10.91
N SER A 80 -4.56 16.97 -10.44
CA SER A 80 -5.60 16.39 -11.28
C SER A 80 -5.98 17.32 -12.44
N ILE A 81 -6.60 16.76 -13.49
CA ILE A 81 -7.16 17.56 -14.59
C ILE A 81 -8.06 18.70 -14.09
N ASN A 82 -8.91 18.45 -13.09
CA ASN A 82 -9.78 19.48 -12.52
C ASN A 82 -8.97 20.60 -11.85
N MET A 83 -7.90 20.24 -11.14
CA MET A 83 -6.99 21.21 -10.54
C MET A 83 -6.29 22.04 -11.61
N LEU A 84 -5.84 21.44 -12.71
CA LEU A 84 -5.24 22.17 -13.83
C LEU A 84 -6.21 23.19 -14.45
N LYS A 85 -7.51 22.86 -14.60
CA LYS A 85 -8.53 23.82 -15.04
C LYS A 85 -8.65 25.01 -14.10
N GLN A 86 -8.62 24.76 -12.79
CA GLN A 86 -8.69 25.83 -11.81
C GLN A 86 -7.41 26.67 -11.81
N LEU A 87 -6.24 26.05 -11.95
CA LEU A 87 -4.96 26.76 -12.07
C LEU A 87 -4.89 27.63 -13.32
N ALA A 88 -5.42 27.17 -14.46
CA ALA A 88 -5.48 27.98 -15.68
C ALA A 88 -6.18 29.34 -15.45
N SER A 89 -7.26 29.35 -14.66
CA SER A 89 -7.96 30.59 -14.29
C SER A 89 -7.16 31.53 -13.38
N GLN A 90 -6.06 31.05 -12.80
CA GLN A 90 -5.16 31.81 -11.90
C GLN A 90 -3.86 32.24 -12.60
N ALA A 91 -3.65 31.89 -13.86
CA ALA A 91 -2.48 32.28 -14.64
C ALA A 91 -2.65 33.69 -15.22
N THR A 92 -1.61 34.53 -15.12
CA THR A 92 -1.65 35.90 -15.68
C THR A 92 -1.06 36.01 -17.08
N TRP A 93 -0.30 35.01 -17.53
CA TRP A 93 0.24 34.96 -18.89
C TRP A 93 -0.63 34.03 -19.75
N GLU A 94 -0.98 34.48 -20.96
CA GLU A 94 -1.78 33.67 -21.88
C GLU A 94 -1.06 32.36 -22.25
N SER A 95 0.27 32.38 -22.35
CA SER A 95 1.07 31.17 -22.62
C SER A 95 0.91 30.08 -21.56
N ASP A 96 0.93 30.47 -20.27
CA ASP A 96 0.79 29.53 -19.16
C ASP A 96 -0.65 29.01 -19.10
N LYS A 97 -1.62 29.91 -19.29
CA LYS A 97 -3.04 29.57 -19.33
C LYS A 97 -3.34 28.58 -20.46
N ASP A 98 -2.92 28.87 -21.68
CA ASP A 98 -3.11 28.00 -22.85
C ASP A 98 -2.49 26.62 -22.62
N ARG A 99 -1.29 26.58 -22.01
CA ARG A 99 -0.62 25.31 -21.70
C ARG A 99 -1.37 24.53 -20.63
N LEU A 100 -1.83 25.16 -19.56
CA LEU A 100 -2.63 24.54 -18.51
C LEU A 100 -3.98 24.03 -19.05
N GLU A 101 -4.65 24.82 -19.90
CA GLU A 101 -5.91 24.42 -20.55
C GLU A 101 -5.69 23.25 -21.52
N ASN A 102 -4.59 23.24 -22.27
CA ASN A 102 -4.22 22.10 -23.12
C ASN A 102 -4.05 20.83 -22.28
N LEU A 103 -3.25 20.88 -21.21
CA LEU A 103 -3.09 19.74 -20.29
C LEU A 103 -4.43 19.34 -19.67
N ALA A 104 -5.33 20.27 -19.39
CA ALA A 104 -6.60 19.96 -18.77
C ALA A 104 -7.68 19.42 -19.73
N ASN A 105 -7.54 19.65 -21.04
CA ASN A 105 -8.52 19.27 -22.05
C ASN A 105 -8.05 18.11 -22.95
N ASP A 106 -6.75 17.87 -23.05
CA ASP A 106 -6.16 16.73 -23.76
C ASP A 106 -5.62 15.70 -22.76
N ILE A 107 -6.36 14.59 -22.62
CA ILE A 107 -5.99 13.47 -21.74
C ILE A 107 -4.62 12.87 -22.09
N HIS A 108 -4.21 12.88 -23.36
CA HIS A 108 -2.92 12.33 -23.76
C HIS A 108 -1.78 13.27 -23.39
N ALA A 109 -1.95 14.57 -23.62
CA ALA A 109 -0.99 15.58 -23.18
C ALA A 109 -0.80 15.54 -21.67
N TYR A 110 -1.90 15.44 -20.91
CA TYR A 110 -1.86 15.26 -19.46
C TYR A 110 -1.13 13.99 -19.04
N GLU A 111 -1.51 12.84 -19.60
CA GLU A 111 -0.91 11.57 -19.20
C GLU A 111 0.57 11.51 -19.57
N ASP A 112 1.00 12.10 -20.69
CA ASP A 112 2.42 12.19 -21.07
C ASP A 112 3.18 13.10 -20.10
N TRP A 113 2.67 14.30 -19.84
CA TRP A 113 3.26 15.23 -18.86
C TRP A 113 3.38 14.61 -17.47
N LYS A 114 2.29 14.00 -16.97
CA LYS A 114 2.24 13.31 -15.68
C LYS A 114 3.20 12.14 -15.60
N HIS A 115 3.29 11.33 -16.65
CA HIS A 115 4.14 10.13 -16.63
C HIS A 115 5.63 10.47 -16.75
N GLU A 116 5.98 11.38 -17.66
CA GLU A 116 7.37 11.74 -17.91
C GLU A 116 7.94 12.59 -16.78
N ARG A 117 7.19 13.60 -16.32
CA ARG A 117 7.68 14.55 -15.32
C ARG A 117 7.30 14.17 -13.89
N ASN A 118 6.18 13.48 -13.70
CA ASN A 118 5.56 13.23 -12.39
C ASN A 118 5.63 14.45 -11.45
N PRO A 119 5.21 15.64 -11.90
CA PRO A 119 5.60 16.89 -11.27
C PRO A 119 4.90 17.09 -9.92
N ASN A 120 5.66 17.49 -8.90
CA ASN A 120 5.12 17.95 -7.63
C ASN A 120 4.63 19.41 -7.73
N LEU A 121 3.93 19.92 -6.72
CA LEU A 121 3.33 21.25 -6.78
C LEU A 121 4.36 22.39 -6.91
N VAL A 122 5.58 22.23 -6.36
CA VAL A 122 6.66 23.22 -6.51
C VAL A 122 7.07 23.30 -7.99
N GLU A 123 7.29 22.15 -8.62
CA GLU A 123 7.67 22.07 -10.04
C GLU A 123 6.57 22.60 -10.95
N VAL A 124 5.28 22.43 -10.58
CA VAL A 124 4.16 23.06 -11.30
C VAL A 124 4.25 24.58 -11.20
N PHE A 125 4.57 25.14 -10.04
CA PHE A 125 4.77 26.59 -9.91
C PHE A 125 6.02 27.08 -10.65
N GLU A 126 7.05 26.25 -10.79
CA GLU A 126 8.24 26.58 -11.60
C GLU A 126 7.94 26.53 -13.10
N GLU A 127 7.17 25.54 -13.57
CA GLU A 127 6.76 25.43 -14.98
C GLU A 127 5.78 26.54 -15.39
N PHE A 128 4.92 26.99 -14.46
CA PHE A 128 3.92 28.04 -14.68
C PHE A 128 4.16 29.23 -13.75
N PRO A 129 5.19 30.06 -14.02
CA PRO A 129 5.60 31.14 -13.12
C PRO A 129 4.56 32.26 -12.97
N SER A 130 3.63 32.41 -13.92
CA SER A 130 2.59 33.45 -13.88
C SER A 130 1.42 33.13 -12.95
N LEU A 131 1.38 31.93 -12.38
CA LEU A 131 0.32 31.52 -11.45
C LEU A 131 0.27 32.41 -10.20
N ARG A 132 -0.93 32.96 -9.93
CA ARG A 132 -1.27 33.72 -8.71
C ARG A 132 -2.24 32.93 -7.84
N VAL A 133 -1.78 31.80 -7.30
CA VAL A 133 -2.65 30.84 -6.60
C VAL A 133 -3.05 31.35 -5.21
N ASN A 134 -4.36 31.47 -4.98
CA ASN A 134 -4.92 31.75 -3.66
C ASN A 134 -4.82 30.51 -2.74
N PRO A 135 -4.42 30.64 -1.46
CA PRO A 135 -4.33 29.52 -0.52
C PRO A 135 -5.64 28.71 -0.42
N THR A 136 -6.81 29.35 -0.48
CA THR A 136 -8.11 28.68 -0.36
C THR A 136 -8.31 27.63 -1.45
N LEU A 137 -7.77 27.86 -2.66
CA LEU A 137 -7.82 26.87 -3.74
C LEU A 137 -7.06 25.61 -3.33
N LEU A 138 -5.81 25.75 -2.89
CA LEU A 138 -5.00 24.58 -2.50
C LEU A 138 -5.60 23.84 -1.30
N MET A 139 -6.05 24.58 -0.28
CA MET A 139 -6.63 24.02 0.94
C MET A 139 -7.87 23.17 0.65
N THR A 140 -8.70 23.60 -0.31
CA THR A 140 -9.92 22.89 -0.67
C THR A 140 -9.70 21.80 -1.71
N GLN A 141 -8.74 21.94 -2.62
CA GLN A 141 -8.60 21.05 -3.79
C GLN A 141 -7.49 20.00 -3.68
N LEU A 142 -6.40 20.25 -2.93
CA LEU A 142 -5.33 19.27 -2.79
C LEU A 142 -5.82 18.01 -2.06
N PRO A 143 -5.46 16.79 -2.47
CA PRO A 143 -5.79 15.59 -1.73
C PRO A 143 -5.22 15.62 -0.30
N LEU A 144 -5.81 14.82 0.59
CA LEU A 144 -5.23 14.62 1.92
C LEU A 144 -3.95 13.79 1.82
N LEU A 145 -2.92 14.18 2.57
CA LEU A 145 -1.68 13.41 2.70
C LEU A 145 -1.99 12.06 3.35
N GLN A 146 -1.84 10.99 2.59
CA GLN A 146 -2.17 9.64 3.06
C GLN A 146 -1.09 9.07 3.98
N GLN A 147 -1.50 8.22 4.92
CA GLN A 147 -0.59 7.34 5.65
C GLN A 147 0.10 6.34 4.71
N ARG A 148 1.30 5.87 5.09
CA ARG A 148 2.01 4.78 4.40
C ARG A 148 2.07 3.57 5.33
N PHE A 149 1.74 2.40 4.80
CA PHE A 149 1.74 1.14 5.55
C PHE A 149 3.10 0.47 5.45
N TYR A 150 3.58 -0.06 6.58
CA TYR A 150 4.77 -0.90 6.67
C TYR A 150 4.43 -2.15 7.47
N SER A 151 4.84 -3.32 7.01
CA SER A 151 4.70 -4.56 7.79
C SER A 151 5.62 -4.50 9.01
N ILE A 152 5.06 -4.75 10.19
CA ILE A 152 5.82 -4.68 11.43
C ILE A 152 6.85 -5.80 11.45
N SER A 153 8.11 -5.42 11.66
CA SER A 153 9.30 -6.27 11.53
C SER A 153 9.86 -6.71 12.88
N SER A 154 9.07 -6.66 13.95
CA SER A 154 9.45 -7.08 15.31
C SER A 154 8.37 -7.93 15.96
N SER A 155 8.75 -8.86 16.83
CA SER A 155 7.81 -9.47 17.78
C SER A 155 7.64 -8.57 19.01
N PRO A 156 6.41 -8.36 19.51
CA PRO A 156 6.18 -7.61 20.74
C PRO A 156 6.66 -8.38 22.00
N LYS A 157 6.87 -9.70 21.89
CA LYS A 157 7.49 -10.51 22.95
C LYS A 157 9.02 -10.33 22.98
N ALA A 158 9.64 -10.17 21.82
CA ALA A 158 11.09 -9.95 21.72
C ALA A 158 11.46 -8.50 22.06
N TYR A 159 10.62 -7.53 21.69
CA TYR A 159 10.85 -6.10 21.93
C TYR A 159 9.59 -5.45 22.53
N PRO A 160 9.35 -5.59 23.85
CA PRO A 160 8.19 -4.99 24.50
C PRO A 160 8.21 -3.46 24.41
N GLY A 161 7.11 -2.88 23.91
CA GLY A 161 6.98 -1.42 23.77
C GLY A 161 7.56 -0.83 22.49
N GLU A 162 8.14 -1.65 21.60
CA GLU A 162 8.76 -1.20 20.35
C GLU A 162 7.99 -1.68 19.11
N ILE A 163 8.06 -0.90 18.03
CA ILE A 163 7.59 -1.27 16.68
C ILE A 163 8.75 -1.06 15.73
N HIS A 164 9.21 -2.13 15.09
CA HIS A 164 10.26 -2.06 14.07
C HIS A 164 9.61 -2.08 12.69
N ALA A 165 10.17 -1.37 11.73
CA ALA A 165 9.75 -1.40 10.33
C ALA A 165 10.96 -1.55 9.41
N THR A 166 10.81 -2.34 8.35
CA THR A 166 11.82 -2.45 7.29
C THR A 166 11.42 -1.53 6.14
N VAL A 167 12.13 -0.41 5.95
CA VAL A 167 11.73 0.64 5.02
C VAL A 167 12.69 0.72 3.84
N ALA A 168 12.19 0.52 2.62
CA ALA A 168 12.93 0.87 1.41
C ALA A 168 12.87 2.39 1.19
N VAL A 169 14.01 3.06 1.13
CA VAL A 169 14.08 4.49 0.80
C VAL A 169 13.79 4.67 -0.68
N VAL A 170 12.61 5.23 -0.99
CA VAL A 170 12.19 5.46 -2.37
C VAL A 170 12.85 6.72 -2.90
N LYS A 171 13.64 6.56 -3.97
CA LYS A 171 14.32 7.64 -4.68
C LYS A 171 14.40 7.29 -6.16
N TYR A 172 14.01 8.21 -7.03
CA TYR A 172 14.03 8.02 -8.48
C TYR A 172 14.23 9.35 -9.20
N ASN A 173 14.79 9.30 -10.40
CA ASN A 173 14.88 10.46 -11.29
C ASN A 173 13.68 10.48 -12.22
N THR A 174 13.11 11.66 -12.44
CA THR A 174 12.05 11.85 -13.44
C THR A 174 12.64 11.86 -14.86
N MET A 175 11.77 11.94 -15.87
CA MET A 175 12.13 12.07 -17.29
C MET A 175 13.09 10.98 -17.78
N GLY A 176 12.84 9.71 -17.40
CA GLY A 176 13.67 8.59 -17.84
C GLY A 176 15.11 8.62 -17.30
N GLY A 177 15.37 9.32 -16.20
CA GLY A 177 16.67 9.33 -15.53
C GLY A 177 17.45 10.64 -15.65
N VAL A 178 17.02 11.58 -16.51
CA VAL A 178 17.72 12.86 -16.71
C VAL A 178 17.09 14.03 -15.96
N GLY A 179 15.87 13.85 -15.44
CA GLY A 179 15.16 14.87 -14.68
C GLY A 179 15.61 14.95 -13.21
N PRO A 180 15.02 15.90 -12.45
CA PRO A 180 15.27 16.02 -11.02
C PRO A 180 14.94 14.73 -10.27
N VAL A 181 15.58 14.60 -9.10
CA VAL A 181 15.38 13.48 -8.21
C VAL A 181 14.14 13.71 -7.36
N HIS A 182 13.22 12.76 -7.38
CA HIS A 182 12.07 12.69 -6.48
C HIS A 182 12.29 11.64 -5.40
N GLU A 183 11.84 11.96 -4.19
CA GLU A 183 11.93 11.09 -3.03
C GLU A 183 10.51 10.74 -2.53
N GLY A 184 10.32 9.50 -2.07
CA GLY A 184 9.05 9.09 -1.49
C GLY A 184 8.84 9.75 -0.13
N VAL A 185 7.76 10.52 0.01
CA VAL A 185 7.44 11.36 1.19
C VAL A 185 7.71 10.67 2.53
N CYS A 186 7.09 9.51 2.77
CA CYS A 186 7.22 8.83 4.06
C CYS A 186 8.61 8.21 4.25
N SER A 187 9.15 7.54 3.23
CA SER A 187 10.42 6.84 3.34
C SER A 187 11.60 7.80 3.50
N SER A 188 11.59 8.96 2.84
CA SER A 188 12.65 9.95 2.99
C SER A 188 12.52 10.72 4.29
N TRP A 189 11.30 10.99 4.78
CA TRP A 189 11.08 11.55 6.10
C TRP A 189 11.60 10.62 7.20
N LEU A 190 11.24 9.34 7.18
CA LEU A 190 11.74 8.35 8.15
C LEU A 190 13.27 8.15 8.10
N ASN A 191 13.88 8.36 6.93
CA ASN A 191 15.34 8.28 6.78
C ASN A 191 16.08 9.53 7.29
N LYS A 192 15.36 10.62 7.57
CA LYS A 192 15.92 11.91 8.01
C LYS A 192 15.44 12.33 9.40
N CYS A 193 14.47 11.62 9.99
CA CYS A 193 13.91 11.98 11.30
C CYS A 193 14.93 11.80 12.42
N ASP A 194 14.92 12.71 13.38
CA ASP A 194 15.80 12.66 14.52
C ASP A 194 15.32 11.64 15.57
N ILE A 195 16.27 11.08 16.32
CA ILE A 195 15.94 10.24 17.48
C ILE A 195 15.14 11.08 18.48
N GLY A 196 13.98 10.56 18.91
CA GLY A 196 13.07 11.25 19.81
C GLY A 196 11.96 12.05 19.11
N GLU A 197 11.97 12.16 17.78
CA GLU A 197 10.87 12.76 17.05
C GLU A 197 9.56 11.96 17.22
N THR A 198 8.45 12.65 17.44
CA THR A 198 7.13 12.02 17.51
C THR A 198 6.66 11.62 16.12
N ILE A 199 6.39 10.32 15.92
CA ILE A 199 5.86 9.75 14.69
C ILE A 199 4.41 9.33 14.92
N PRO A 200 3.42 10.04 14.36
CA PRO A 200 2.03 9.59 14.44
C PRO A 200 1.81 8.36 13.58
N CYS A 201 1.33 7.31 14.22
CA CYS A 201 1.05 6.05 13.56
C CYS A 201 -0.14 5.33 14.20
N VAL A 202 -0.72 4.40 13.46
CA VAL A 202 -1.80 3.52 13.92
C VAL A 202 -1.46 2.08 13.51
N VAL A 203 -1.66 1.13 14.41
CA VAL A 203 -1.55 -0.29 14.06
C VAL A 203 -2.78 -0.71 13.25
N ARG A 204 -2.56 -1.37 12.12
CA ARG A 204 -3.60 -2.02 11.32
C ARG A 204 -3.41 -3.52 11.41
N MET A 205 -4.42 -4.20 11.94
CA MET A 205 -4.37 -5.66 12.05
C MET A 205 -4.45 -6.35 10.69
N ALA A 206 -3.72 -7.45 10.54
CA ALA A 206 -3.66 -8.28 9.34
C ALA A 206 -3.94 -9.77 9.66
N PRO A 207 -5.17 -10.13 10.09
CA PRO A 207 -5.48 -11.50 10.54
C PRO A 207 -5.22 -12.58 9.49
N SER A 208 -5.29 -12.24 8.21
CA SER A 208 -4.95 -13.16 7.11
C SER A 208 -3.44 -13.33 6.88
N PHE A 209 -2.59 -12.70 7.68
CA PHE A 209 -1.13 -12.75 7.59
C PHE A 209 -0.48 -12.98 8.96
N HIS A 210 -1.19 -13.62 9.89
CA HIS A 210 -0.63 -14.05 11.18
C HIS A 210 -0.03 -15.46 11.08
N LEU A 211 0.88 -15.77 11.99
CA LEU A 211 1.34 -17.15 12.20
C LEU A 211 0.15 -18.07 12.53
N PRO A 212 0.19 -19.35 12.14
CA PRO A 212 -0.82 -20.30 12.58
C PRO A 212 -0.78 -20.48 14.10
N ASP A 213 -1.97 -20.56 14.70
CA ASP A 213 -2.15 -20.81 16.14
C ASP A 213 -1.47 -22.12 16.57
N ASP A 214 -1.55 -23.15 15.72
CA ASP A 214 -0.83 -24.42 15.90
C ASP A 214 0.65 -24.26 15.50
N SER A 215 1.53 -24.25 16.50
CA SER A 215 2.98 -24.14 16.33
C SER A 215 3.64 -25.37 15.71
N THR A 216 2.92 -26.48 15.56
CA THR A 216 3.43 -27.71 14.96
C THR A 216 3.34 -27.71 13.43
N LEU A 217 2.53 -26.82 12.84
CA LEU A 217 2.35 -26.73 11.40
C LEU A 217 3.55 -26.06 10.71
N PRO A 218 4.04 -26.61 9.60
CA PRO A 218 5.16 -26.01 8.87
C PRO A 218 4.75 -24.72 8.16
N VAL A 219 5.69 -23.79 8.06
CA VAL A 219 5.50 -22.47 7.45
C VAL A 219 6.55 -22.24 6.37
N VAL A 220 6.10 -21.93 5.16
CA VAL A 220 6.94 -21.50 4.03
C VAL A 220 6.76 -20.00 3.84
N MET A 221 7.86 -19.24 3.88
CA MET A 221 7.87 -17.78 3.80
C MET A 221 8.66 -17.34 2.57
N VAL A 222 8.05 -16.53 1.69
CA VAL A 222 8.67 -16.02 0.47
C VAL A 222 8.62 -14.50 0.48
N GLY A 223 9.78 -13.86 0.58
CA GLY A 223 9.86 -12.41 0.76
C GLY A 223 11.17 -11.80 0.30
N PRO A 224 11.34 -11.49 -1.00
CA PRO A 224 12.54 -10.82 -1.49
C PRO A 224 12.58 -9.34 -1.09
N GLY A 225 13.80 -8.81 -0.90
CA GLY A 225 14.04 -7.44 -0.47
C GLY A 225 13.28 -7.09 0.81
N THR A 226 12.59 -5.95 0.84
CA THR A 226 11.78 -5.55 1.99
C THR A 226 10.56 -6.44 2.24
N GLY A 227 10.22 -7.36 1.33
CA GLY A 227 9.22 -8.41 1.59
C GLY A 227 9.58 -9.36 2.73
N ILE A 228 10.83 -9.31 3.23
CA ILE A 228 11.23 -10.04 4.45
C ILE A 228 10.66 -9.44 5.74
N ALA A 229 10.15 -8.20 5.70
CA ALA A 229 9.72 -7.42 6.85
C ALA A 229 8.82 -8.19 7.84
N PRO A 230 7.65 -8.74 7.45
CA PRO A 230 6.80 -9.44 8.40
C PRO A 230 7.47 -10.73 8.91
N PHE A 231 8.28 -11.40 8.09
CA PHE A 231 8.95 -12.63 8.49
C PHE A 231 9.97 -12.41 9.60
N ARG A 232 10.56 -11.21 9.70
CA ARG A 232 11.38 -10.83 10.85
C ARG A 232 10.62 -10.92 12.17
N SER A 233 9.39 -10.43 12.18
CA SER A 233 8.52 -10.59 13.35
C SER A 233 8.18 -12.07 13.63
N PHE A 234 8.03 -12.89 12.57
CA PHE A 234 7.70 -14.31 12.71
C PHE A 234 8.83 -15.10 13.35
N TRP A 235 10.07 -15.01 12.84
CA TRP A 235 11.17 -15.79 13.42
C TRP A 235 11.53 -15.31 14.83
N GLN A 236 11.39 -14.01 15.13
CA GLN A 236 11.55 -13.50 16.49
C GLN A 236 10.50 -14.06 17.46
N GLN A 237 9.22 -14.05 17.04
CA GLN A 237 8.14 -14.61 17.84
C GLN A 237 8.39 -16.09 18.11
N ARG A 238 8.69 -16.85 17.06
CA ARG A 238 8.95 -18.28 17.10
C ARG A 238 10.18 -18.64 17.95
N LYS A 239 11.24 -17.82 17.90
CA LYS A 239 12.42 -17.97 18.77
C LYS A 239 12.03 -17.89 20.24
N ILE A 240 11.34 -16.81 20.64
CA ILE A 240 10.92 -16.62 22.03
C ILE A 240 9.94 -17.71 22.49
N GLU A 241 8.97 -18.07 21.66
CA GLU A 241 8.02 -19.16 21.97
C GLU A 241 8.74 -20.49 22.20
N ARG A 242 9.74 -20.82 21.37
CA ARG A 242 10.52 -22.05 21.52
C ARG A 242 11.40 -22.04 22.76
N GLU A 243 12.00 -20.91 23.12
CA GLU A 243 12.78 -20.75 24.36
C GLU A 243 11.91 -20.88 25.62
N MET A 244 10.62 -20.54 25.52
CA MET A 244 9.65 -20.70 26.61
C MET A 244 9.09 -22.13 26.74
N LEU A 245 9.28 -23.00 25.74
CA LEU A 245 8.81 -24.38 25.83
C LEU A 245 9.67 -25.19 26.82
N PRO A 246 9.06 -26.06 27.64
CA PRO A 246 9.82 -26.98 28.48
C PRO A 246 10.72 -27.86 27.61
N PRO A 247 11.91 -28.24 28.11
CA PRO A 247 12.80 -29.14 27.40
C PRO A 247 12.06 -30.46 27.10
N PRO A 248 12.23 -31.03 25.89
CA PRO A 248 11.53 -32.25 25.53
C PRO A 248 11.87 -33.38 26.51
N THR A 249 10.83 -34.03 27.03
CA THR A 249 10.94 -35.26 27.80
C THR A 249 11.46 -36.39 26.92
N HIS A 250 12.28 -37.29 27.48
CA HIS A 250 13.03 -38.31 26.71
C HIS A 250 12.20 -39.02 25.64
N GLY A 251 12.54 -38.75 24.37
CA GLY A 251 11.95 -39.41 23.19
C GLY A 251 10.87 -38.61 22.45
N GLU A 252 10.38 -37.49 23.01
CA GLU A 252 9.42 -36.64 22.32
C GLU A 252 10.12 -35.70 21.32
N LYS A 253 9.64 -35.70 20.08
CA LYS A 253 10.02 -34.64 19.13
C LYS A 253 9.48 -33.32 19.68
N GLN A 254 10.33 -32.30 19.75
CA GLN A 254 9.91 -30.95 20.07
C GLN A 254 8.78 -30.56 19.11
N GLY A 255 7.58 -30.28 19.64
CA GLY A 255 6.35 -30.04 18.89
C GLY A 255 6.38 -28.72 18.11
N TRP A 256 7.24 -28.66 17.09
CA TRP A 256 7.53 -27.45 16.34
C TRP A 256 7.52 -27.68 14.84
N GLY A 257 6.79 -26.83 14.12
CA GLY A 257 6.71 -26.85 12.67
C GLY A 257 7.94 -26.26 12.02
N GLU A 258 8.37 -26.87 10.91
CA GLU A 258 9.51 -26.38 10.12
C GLU A 258 9.21 -24.97 9.56
N MET A 259 10.16 -24.05 9.67
CA MET A 259 10.08 -22.72 9.04
C MET A 259 11.11 -22.60 7.94
N SER A 260 10.64 -22.49 6.69
CA SER A 260 11.50 -22.33 5.51
C SER A 260 11.38 -20.92 4.95
N LEU A 261 12.49 -20.21 4.85
CA LEU A 261 12.57 -18.87 4.25
C LEU A 261 13.16 -18.94 2.84
N TYR A 262 12.52 -18.23 1.91
CA TYR A 262 12.97 -17.97 0.55
C TYR A 262 13.13 -16.47 0.39
N PHE A 263 14.36 -16.00 0.59
CA PHE A 263 14.76 -14.61 0.47
C PHE A 263 15.41 -14.36 -0.91
N GLY A 264 15.33 -13.12 -1.38
CA GLY A 264 15.99 -12.73 -2.63
C GLY A 264 16.49 -11.29 -2.56
N CYS A 265 17.71 -11.07 -3.04
CA CYS A 265 18.34 -9.75 -3.10
C CYS A 265 19.17 -9.60 -4.40
N ARG A 266 19.84 -8.47 -4.58
CA ARG A 266 20.68 -8.21 -5.76
C ARG A 266 22.04 -8.87 -5.59
N GLN A 267 22.73 -8.57 -4.49
CA GLN A 267 24.09 -9.05 -4.21
C GLN A 267 24.22 -9.38 -2.72
N SER A 268 24.94 -10.45 -2.45
CA SER A 268 25.17 -10.96 -1.09
C SER A 268 25.82 -9.94 -0.16
N THR A 269 26.66 -9.04 -0.69
CA THR A 269 27.41 -8.04 0.10
C THR A 269 26.76 -6.65 0.14
N VAL A 270 25.65 -6.45 -0.56
CA VAL A 270 25.03 -5.12 -0.72
C VAL A 270 23.68 -5.03 -0.03
N ASP A 271 22.75 -5.93 -0.37
CA ASP A 271 21.35 -5.85 0.05
C ASP A 271 20.83 -7.15 0.68
N HIS A 272 21.73 -7.96 1.23
CA HIS A 272 21.41 -9.09 2.09
C HIS A 272 21.04 -8.64 3.51
N ILE A 273 19.90 -7.95 3.63
CA ILE A 273 19.41 -7.43 4.90
C ILE A 273 19.12 -8.56 5.90
N TYR A 274 19.40 -8.32 7.18
CA TYR A 274 19.22 -9.26 8.30
C TYR A 274 20.07 -10.55 8.24
N GLU A 275 21.13 -10.60 7.42
CA GLU A 275 21.97 -11.81 7.27
C GLU A 275 22.45 -12.39 8.60
N SER A 276 22.90 -11.56 9.55
CA SER A 276 23.34 -12.02 10.87
C SER A 276 22.23 -12.67 11.70
N GLU A 277 21.02 -12.09 11.70
CA GLU A 277 19.84 -12.66 12.36
C GLU A 277 19.42 -13.98 11.71
N LEU A 278 19.44 -14.04 10.37
CA LEU A 278 19.09 -15.26 9.62
C LEU A 278 20.06 -16.39 9.93
N ASN A 279 21.36 -16.12 9.93
CA ASN A 279 22.40 -17.10 10.26
C ASN A 279 22.26 -17.61 11.70
N ALA A 280 21.96 -16.73 12.66
CA ALA A 280 21.70 -17.12 14.04
C ALA A 280 20.45 -18.01 14.15
N CYS A 281 19.33 -17.60 13.54
CA CYS A 281 18.09 -18.37 13.57
C CYS A 281 18.22 -19.74 12.88
N ALA A 282 19.01 -19.83 11.81
CA ALA A 282 19.31 -21.10 11.15
C ALA A 282 20.15 -22.02 12.06
N LYS A 283 21.20 -21.49 12.69
CA LYS A 283 22.06 -22.24 13.62
C LYS A 283 21.29 -22.75 14.85
N GLU A 284 20.39 -21.93 15.38
CA GLU A 284 19.53 -22.29 16.52
C GLU A 284 18.38 -23.23 16.11
N GLY A 285 18.13 -23.41 14.81
CA GLY A 285 17.05 -24.23 14.26
C GLY A 285 15.66 -23.59 14.34
N VAL A 286 15.57 -22.28 14.60
CA VAL A 286 14.31 -21.52 14.50
C VAL A 286 13.84 -21.48 13.04
N LEU A 287 14.77 -21.22 12.13
CA LEU A 287 14.58 -21.38 10.70
C LEU A 287 15.20 -22.71 10.27
N SER A 288 14.37 -23.66 9.86
CA SER A 288 14.83 -24.97 9.40
C SER A 288 15.62 -24.87 8.09
N GLN A 289 15.31 -23.85 7.28
CA GLN A 289 15.99 -23.61 6.01
C GLN A 289 15.94 -22.12 5.63
N VAL A 290 17.07 -21.59 5.16
CA VAL A 290 17.17 -20.25 4.58
C VAL A 290 17.73 -20.40 3.16
N ASN A 291 16.92 -20.04 2.16
CA ASN A 291 17.30 -20.07 0.75
C ASN A 291 17.41 -18.64 0.23
N VAL A 292 18.55 -18.27 -0.37
CA VAL A 292 18.82 -16.91 -0.84
C VAL A 292 19.02 -16.88 -2.35
N ALA A 293 18.17 -16.14 -3.06
CA ALA A 293 18.28 -15.91 -4.50
C ALA A 293 19.04 -14.61 -4.78
N LEU A 294 20.06 -14.67 -5.64
CA LEU A 294 20.88 -13.51 -5.99
C LEU A 294 20.64 -13.12 -7.46
N SER A 295 20.07 -11.93 -7.67
CA SER A 295 19.64 -11.52 -9.00
C SER A 295 20.70 -10.75 -9.81
N ARG A 296 21.77 -10.27 -9.17
CA ARG A 296 22.82 -9.43 -9.79
C ARG A 296 24.22 -9.71 -9.22
N GLU A 297 24.45 -10.90 -8.68
CA GLU A 297 25.74 -11.31 -8.13
C GLU A 297 26.76 -11.52 -9.27
N PRO A 298 27.91 -10.80 -9.27
CA PRO A 298 28.92 -10.96 -10.30
C PRO A 298 29.38 -12.41 -10.46
N GLY A 299 29.47 -12.89 -11.70
CA GLY A 299 29.91 -14.25 -12.01
C GLY A 299 28.91 -15.36 -11.67
N LYS A 300 27.73 -15.05 -11.12
CA LYS A 300 26.66 -16.02 -10.89
C LYS A 300 25.50 -15.82 -11.87
N LYS A 301 24.80 -16.91 -12.17
CA LYS A 301 23.55 -16.85 -12.93
C LYS A 301 22.51 -16.10 -12.09
N LYS A 302 21.85 -15.14 -12.73
CA LYS A 302 20.69 -14.44 -12.15
C LYS A 302 19.63 -15.44 -11.70
N GLU A 303 19.23 -15.33 -10.44
CA GLU A 303 18.27 -16.21 -9.79
C GLU A 303 17.22 -15.39 -9.03
N TYR A 304 15.97 -15.86 -9.07
CA TYR A 304 14.86 -15.30 -8.29
C TYR A 304 14.27 -16.33 -7.32
N VAL A 305 13.44 -15.87 -6.38
CA VAL A 305 12.82 -16.74 -5.36
C VAL A 305 12.00 -17.86 -5.99
N GLN A 306 11.29 -17.62 -7.10
CA GLN A 306 10.56 -18.65 -7.83
C GLN A 306 11.44 -19.76 -8.40
N ASP A 307 12.71 -19.47 -8.69
CA ASP A 307 13.65 -20.50 -9.16
C ASP A 307 14.05 -21.41 -7.99
N LEU A 308 14.23 -20.85 -6.79
CA LEU A 308 14.47 -21.63 -5.57
C LEU A 308 13.24 -22.46 -5.17
N LEU A 309 12.04 -21.92 -5.34
CA LEU A 309 10.80 -22.67 -5.09
C LEU A 309 10.71 -23.90 -6.01
N LYS A 310 11.08 -23.77 -7.29
CA LYS A 310 11.11 -24.92 -8.22
C LYS A 310 12.13 -25.98 -7.79
N LYS A 311 13.34 -25.55 -7.37
CA LYS A 311 14.37 -26.48 -6.88
C LYS A 311 13.92 -27.27 -5.66
N ASN A 312 13.14 -26.65 -4.77
CA ASN A 312 12.65 -27.26 -3.53
C ASN A 312 11.17 -27.70 -3.64
N SER A 313 10.69 -27.94 -4.86
CA SER A 313 9.26 -28.14 -5.16
C SER A 313 8.63 -29.31 -4.40
N GLN A 314 9.33 -30.45 -4.30
CA GLN A 314 8.86 -31.63 -3.55
C GLN A 314 8.63 -31.28 -2.07
N GLN A 315 9.60 -30.65 -1.41
CA GLN A 315 9.51 -30.30 0.01
C GLN A 315 8.39 -29.30 0.29
N ILE A 316 8.23 -28.30 -0.58
CA ILE A 316 7.13 -27.32 -0.49
C ILE A 316 5.79 -28.03 -0.62
N PHE A 317 5.64 -28.89 -1.63
CA PHE A 317 4.42 -29.67 -1.83
C PHE A 317 4.07 -30.50 -0.59
N GLU A 318 5.05 -31.20 -0.01
CA GLU A 318 4.83 -32.01 1.20
C GLU A 318 4.45 -31.16 2.41
N SER A 319 5.10 -30.02 2.59
CA SER A 319 4.80 -29.10 3.69
C SER A 319 3.36 -28.59 3.61
N ILE A 320 2.91 -28.18 2.42
CA ILE A 320 1.59 -27.56 2.25
C ILE A 320 0.46 -28.60 2.15
N MET A 321 0.67 -29.68 1.40
CA MET A 321 -0.40 -30.65 1.12
C MET A 321 -0.45 -31.82 2.09
N LYS A 322 0.70 -32.36 2.53
CA LYS A 322 0.73 -33.53 3.42
C LYS A 322 0.70 -33.13 4.89
N LYS A 323 1.47 -32.09 5.27
CA LYS A 323 1.61 -31.63 6.66
C LYS A 323 0.63 -30.53 7.06
N GLY A 324 -0.25 -30.08 6.16
CA GLY A 324 -1.24 -29.03 6.44
C GLY A 324 -0.64 -27.64 6.62
N GLY A 325 0.60 -27.41 6.17
CA GLY A 325 1.34 -26.17 6.39
C GLY A 325 0.76 -24.93 5.71
N HIS A 326 1.36 -23.80 6.06
CA HIS A 326 1.00 -22.47 5.61
C HIS A 326 2.07 -21.91 4.66
N PHE A 327 1.63 -21.17 3.65
CA PHE A 327 2.50 -20.54 2.65
C PHE A 327 2.26 -19.03 2.63
N PHE A 328 3.29 -18.25 2.93
CA PHE A 328 3.23 -16.79 3.01
C PHE A 328 4.07 -16.15 1.89
N VAL A 329 3.50 -15.14 1.24
CA VAL A 329 4.17 -14.33 0.22
C VAL A 329 4.07 -12.87 0.60
N CYS A 330 5.19 -12.16 0.63
CA CYS A 330 5.22 -10.75 0.92
C CYS A 330 6.15 -9.98 -0.04
N GLY A 331 5.70 -8.84 -0.55
CA GLY A 331 6.49 -7.96 -1.42
C GLY A 331 5.72 -7.41 -2.61
N ASP A 332 6.42 -7.14 -3.71
CA ASP A 332 5.86 -6.53 -4.92
C ASP A 332 4.80 -7.41 -5.61
N VAL A 333 3.79 -6.78 -6.21
CA VAL A 333 2.67 -7.45 -6.90
C VAL A 333 3.12 -8.36 -8.04
N GLY A 334 4.13 -7.97 -8.82
CA GLY A 334 4.66 -8.78 -9.91
C GLY A 334 5.35 -10.03 -9.37
N MET A 335 6.12 -9.89 -8.29
CA MET A 335 6.77 -11.01 -7.62
C MET A 335 5.75 -12.01 -7.04
N ALA A 336 4.70 -11.52 -6.38
CA ALA A 336 3.68 -12.39 -5.82
C ALA A 336 2.89 -13.16 -6.90
N SER A 337 2.63 -12.53 -8.04
CA SER A 337 2.03 -13.20 -9.21
C SER A 337 2.93 -14.34 -9.72
N ASP A 338 4.23 -14.11 -9.85
CA ASP A 338 5.20 -15.11 -10.27
C ASP A 338 5.32 -16.27 -9.26
N VAL A 339 5.31 -15.97 -7.96
CA VAL A 339 5.34 -16.96 -6.88
C VAL A 339 4.05 -17.79 -6.87
N THR A 340 2.88 -17.16 -6.98
CA THR A 340 1.58 -17.86 -7.03
C THR A 340 1.51 -18.79 -8.23
N THR A 341 1.96 -18.33 -9.40
CA THR A 341 2.05 -19.16 -10.62
C THR A 341 2.98 -20.35 -10.41
N THR A 342 4.10 -20.13 -9.74
CA THR A 342 5.08 -21.18 -9.45
C THR A 342 4.53 -22.21 -8.47
N LEU A 343 3.86 -21.77 -7.39
CA LEU A 343 3.20 -22.66 -6.44
C LEU A 343 2.11 -23.49 -7.12
N SER A 344 1.32 -22.89 -8.02
CA SER A 344 0.32 -23.63 -8.81
C SER A 344 0.96 -24.75 -9.63
N LYS A 345 2.11 -24.50 -10.25
CA LYS A 345 2.85 -25.51 -11.03
C LYS A 345 3.41 -26.62 -10.14
N ILE A 346 3.92 -26.27 -8.96
CA ILE A 346 4.40 -27.24 -7.96
C ILE A 346 3.26 -28.18 -7.54
N ILE A 347 2.08 -27.63 -7.23
CA ILE A 347 0.89 -28.41 -6.87
C ILE A 347 0.43 -29.30 -8.04
N GLN A 348 0.45 -28.77 -9.25
CA GLN A 348 0.09 -29.52 -10.46
C GLN A 348 1.00 -30.73 -10.66
N GLU A 349 2.31 -30.52 -10.66
CA GLU A 349 3.33 -31.54 -10.93
C GLU A 349 3.34 -32.63 -9.84
N HIS A 350 3.49 -32.24 -8.59
CA HIS A 350 3.64 -33.19 -7.47
C HIS A 350 2.30 -33.78 -7.00
N GLY A 351 1.21 -33.05 -7.21
CA GLY A 351 -0.15 -33.50 -6.91
C GLY A 351 -0.76 -34.36 -8.01
N LYS A 352 -0.09 -34.49 -9.17
CA LYS A 352 -0.61 -35.16 -10.38
C LYS A 352 -2.00 -34.62 -10.76
N MET A 353 -2.16 -33.31 -10.67
CA MET A 353 -3.42 -32.60 -10.90
C MET A 353 -3.43 -31.93 -12.28
N THR A 354 -4.61 -31.64 -12.82
CA THR A 354 -4.73 -30.70 -13.96
C THR A 354 -4.46 -29.27 -13.51
N SER A 355 -4.28 -28.35 -14.47
CA SER A 355 -4.11 -26.92 -14.18
C SER A 355 -5.31 -26.36 -13.40
N GLU A 356 -6.53 -26.75 -13.78
CA GLU A 356 -7.78 -26.31 -13.14
C GLU A 356 -7.90 -26.85 -11.71
N GLN A 357 -7.51 -28.11 -11.50
CA GLN A 357 -7.50 -28.72 -10.17
C GLN A 357 -6.48 -28.04 -9.24
N ALA A 358 -5.28 -27.73 -9.74
CA ALA A 358 -4.27 -27.01 -8.98
C ALA A 358 -4.71 -25.59 -8.60
N GLN A 359 -5.35 -24.87 -9.55
CA GLN A 359 -5.93 -23.55 -9.28
C GLN A 359 -7.07 -23.62 -8.24
N SER A 360 -7.95 -24.61 -8.36
CA SER A 360 -9.02 -24.85 -7.37
C SER A 360 -8.43 -25.16 -5.99
N TYR A 361 -7.34 -25.92 -5.92
CA TYR A 361 -6.66 -26.20 -4.66
C TYR A 361 -6.04 -24.94 -4.04
N LEU A 362 -5.40 -24.08 -4.84
CA LEU A 362 -4.91 -22.78 -4.35
C LEU A 362 -6.04 -21.89 -3.79
N LEU A 363 -7.21 -21.88 -4.43
CA LEU A 363 -8.38 -21.16 -3.91
C LEU A 363 -8.80 -21.72 -2.54
N LYS A 364 -8.85 -23.06 -2.39
CA LYS A 364 -9.13 -23.70 -1.09
C LYS A 364 -8.09 -23.36 -0.03
N LEU A 365 -6.81 -23.23 -0.39
CA LEU A 365 -5.78 -22.78 0.55
C LEU A 365 -6.04 -21.35 1.05
N ARG A 366 -6.48 -20.45 0.17
CA ARG A 366 -6.89 -19.09 0.58
C ARG A 366 -8.11 -19.11 1.48
N GLU A 367 -9.14 -19.86 1.10
CA GLU A 367 -10.39 -19.98 1.87
C GLU A 367 -10.17 -20.62 3.25
N SER A 368 -9.20 -21.54 3.37
CA SER A 368 -8.80 -22.15 4.64
C SER A 368 -7.72 -21.37 5.40
N ASN A 369 -7.38 -20.15 4.97
CA ASN A 369 -6.35 -19.30 5.59
C ASN A 369 -4.99 -20.01 5.75
N ARG A 370 -4.55 -20.72 4.70
CA ARG A 370 -3.23 -21.38 4.61
C ARG A 370 -2.35 -20.89 3.47
N PHE A 371 -2.89 -20.03 2.60
CA PHE A 371 -2.10 -19.27 1.62
C PHE A 371 -2.32 -17.78 1.85
N HIS A 372 -1.25 -17.09 2.20
CA HIS A 372 -1.25 -15.72 2.73
C HIS A 372 -0.46 -14.80 1.82
N GLU A 373 -1.02 -13.63 1.53
CA GLU A 373 -0.42 -12.65 0.62
C GLU A 373 -0.42 -11.26 1.29
N ASP A 374 0.75 -10.64 1.41
CA ASP A 374 0.95 -9.26 1.86
C ASP A 374 1.66 -8.45 0.77
N ILE A 375 0.87 -7.78 -0.07
CA ILE A 375 1.34 -7.18 -1.33
C ILE A 375 1.59 -5.68 -1.18
N PHE A 376 2.82 -5.26 -1.42
CA PHE A 376 3.26 -3.87 -1.33
C PHE A 376 3.02 -3.11 -2.64
N GLY A 377 1.78 -3.06 -3.13
CA GLY A 377 1.43 -2.37 -4.38
C GLY A 377 2.44 -2.61 -5.53
N VAL A 378 2.67 -1.60 -6.37
CA VAL A 378 3.80 -1.59 -7.32
C VAL A 378 5.00 -0.97 -6.60
N THR A 379 5.90 -1.80 -6.09
CA THR A 379 7.10 -1.38 -5.35
C THR A 379 8.35 -1.39 -6.23
N VAL A 380 8.32 -2.03 -7.42
CA VAL A 380 9.51 -2.16 -8.26
C VAL A 380 9.23 -2.00 -9.77
N LYS A 381 9.98 -1.05 -10.38
CA LYS A 381 10.25 -0.72 -11.80
C LYS A 381 9.26 0.16 -12.56
N ALA A 382 9.69 1.41 -12.81
CA ALA A 382 9.23 2.25 -13.93
C ALA A 382 9.16 1.45 -15.24
N GLU A 383 10.14 0.58 -15.53
CA GLU A 383 10.14 -0.27 -16.73
C GLU A 383 8.86 -1.14 -16.91
N VAL A 384 8.22 -1.58 -15.82
CA VAL A 384 6.99 -2.40 -15.89
C VAL A 384 5.80 -1.51 -16.22
N THR A 385 5.72 -0.33 -15.62
CA THR A 385 4.71 0.69 -15.94
C THR A 385 4.90 1.22 -17.36
N ASP A 386 6.14 1.41 -17.81
CA ASP A 386 6.51 1.91 -19.13
C ASP A 386 6.10 0.90 -20.20
N LYS A 387 6.38 -0.41 -19.99
CA LYS A 387 5.96 -1.46 -20.93
C LYS A 387 4.45 -1.57 -21.07
N ALA A 388 3.72 -1.54 -19.96
CA ALA A 388 2.25 -1.59 -19.98
C ALA A 388 1.67 -0.36 -20.70
N ARG A 389 2.23 0.83 -20.42
CA ARG A 389 1.87 2.09 -21.07
C ARG A 389 2.20 2.09 -22.57
N ASP A 390 3.38 1.61 -22.95
CA ASP A 390 3.82 1.51 -24.35
C ASP A 390 2.94 0.56 -25.15
N GLN A 391 2.54 -0.56 -24.55
CA GLN A 391 1.56 -1.48 -25.15
C GLN A 391 0.21 -0.80 -25.34
N ALA A 392 -0.29 -0.07 -24.34
CA ALA A 392 -1.53 0.69 -24.45
C ALA A 392 -1.44 1.79 -25.52
N LYS A 393 -0.32 2.54 -25.59
CA LYS A 393 -0.05 3.55 -26.62
C LYS A 393 0.02 2.94 -28.02
N LYS A 394 0.69 1.80 -28.19
CA LYS A 394 0.77 1.07 -29.46
C LYS A 394 -0.62 0.58 -29.91
N ALA A 395 -1.39 -0.01 -29.00
CA ALA A 395 -2.75 -0.45 -29.28
C ALA A 395 -3.66 0.72 -29.71
N TRP A 396 -3.57 1.86 -29.01
CA TRP A 396 -4.33 3.07 -29.36
C TRP A 396 -3.92 3.66 -30.71
N LYS A 397 -2.61 3.79 -30.99
CA LYS A 397 -2.10 4.26 -32.29
C LYS A 397 -2.58 3.36 -33.43
N TYR A 398 -2.57 2.04 -33.21
CA TYR A 398 -3.10 1.07 -34.16
C TYR A 398 -4.58 1.31 -34.43
N ILE A 399 -5.43 1.35 -33.39
CA ILE A 399 -6.88 1.60 -33.49
C ILE A 399 -7.20 2.90 -34.26
N ASN A 400 -6.47 3.97 -33.99
CA ASN A 400 -6.70 5.27 -34.66
C ASN A 400 -6.17 5.31 -36.10
N SER A 401 -5.11 4.57 -36.42
CA SER A 401 -4.63 4.42 -37.79
C SER A 401 -5.61 3.61 -38.64
N THR A 402 -6.25 2.59 -38.06
CA THR A 402 -7.30 1.79 -38.73
C THR A 402 -8.59 2.58 -38.90
N ASN A 403 -8.98 3.43 -37.93
CA ASN A 403 -10.16 4.30 -38.05
C ASN A 403 -9.99 5.46 -39.05
N LYS A 404 -8.76 5.85 -39.39
CA LYS A 404 -8.50 6.80 -40.50
C LYS A 404 -8.58 6.14 -41.88
N SER A 405 -8.40 4.82 -41.98
CA SER A 405 -8.43 4.08 -43.24
C SER A 405 -9.83 3.69 -43.71
N THR A 406 -10.87 3.86 -42.89
CA THR A 406 -12.25 3.43 -43.18
C THR A 406 -13.24 4.58 -43.39
N ARG A 407 -12.76 5.82 -43.62
CA ARG A 407 -13.62 6.92 -44.08
C ARG A 407 -13.89 6.82 -45.59
N THR A 408 -14.74 5.89 -45.97
CA THR A 408 -15.63 6.00 -47.13
C THR A 408 -17.05 6.16 -46.60
N ASP A 409 -17.77 7.14 -47.13
CA ASP A 409 -19.11 7.55 -46.71
C ASP A 409 -20.06 6.38 -46.49
N GLU A 410 -20.53 6.19 -45.25
CA GLU A 410 -21.88 5.67 -44.99
C GLU A 410 -22.34 5.94 -43.53
N VAL A 411 -23.54 6.52 -43.47
CA VAL A 411 -24.49 6.77 -42.38
C VAL A 411 -24.08 6.41 -40.93
N VAL A 412 -24.09 7.46 -40.10
CA VAL A 412 -24.03 7.43 -38.63
C VAL A 412 -25.10 6.50 -38.04
N THR A 413 -24.66 5.42 -37.38
CA THR A 413 -25.42 4.76 -36.31
C THR A 413 -24.55 4.64 -35.06
N ARG A 414 -25.10 5.15 -33.95
CA ARG A 414 -24.48 5.19 -32.62
C ARG A 414 -24.20 3.77 -32.12
N ILE A 415 -22.98 3.51 -31.62
CA ILE A 415 -22.69 2.36 -30.76
C ILE A 415 -22.39 2.90 -29.34
N PRO A 416 -22.95 2.31 -28.27
CA PRO A 416 -22.85 2.84 -26.92
C PRO A 416 -21.48 2.56 -26.28
N SER A 417 -21.05 3.50 -25.44
CA SER A 417 -19.88 3.41 -24.57
C SER A 417 -19.91 2.12 -23.73
N ALA A 418 -18.78 1.41 -23.69
CA ALA A 418 -18.57 0.28 -22.81
C ALA A 418 -18.59 0.75 -21.34
N GLU A 419 -19.68 0.46 -20.63
CA GLU A 419 -19.74 0.52 -19.17
C GLU A 419 -18.91 -0.62 -18.60
N ILE A 420 -17.85 -0.26 -17.88
CA ILE A 420 -17.11 -1.17 -17.00
C ILE A 420 -18.04 -1.50 -15.83
N LEU A 421 -18.58 -2.71 -15.83
CA LEU A 421 -19.38 -3.30 -14.77
C LEU A 421 -18.53 -3.49 -13.50
N ILE A 422 -18.54 -2.49 -12.62
CA ILE A 422 -18.16 -2.65 -11.21
C ILE A 422 -19.35 -3.31 -10.50
N GLN A 423 -19.27 -4.62 -10.26
CA GLN A 423 -20.22 -5.32 -9.40
C GLN A 423 -20.12 -4.82 -7.96
N ASN A 424 -20.95 -3.85 -7.60
CA ASN A 424 -21.27 -3.52 -6.23
C ASN A 424 -22.04 -4.68 -5.57
N ARG A 425 -21.40 -5.44 -4.68
CA ARG A 425 -22.08 -6.33 -3.73
C ARG A 425 -22.91 -5.48 -2.75
N LYS A 426 -24.18 -5.22 -3.10
CA LYS A 426 -25.18 -4.74 -2.14
C LYS A 426 -25.61 -5.90 -1.23
N ARG A 427 -25.45 -5.70 0.08
CA ARG A 427 -26.06 -6.50 1.15
C ARG A 427 -27.58 -6.59 0.92
N ARG A 428 -28.14 -7.79 0.92
CA ARG A 428 -29.60 -8.01 0.97
C ARG A 428 -30.11 -7.82 2.40
N PRO A 429 -31.29 -7.20 2.62
CA PRO A 429 -31.96 -7.23 3.91
C PRO A 429 -32.65 -8.60 4.12
N PRO A 430 -32.83 -9.07 5.35
CA PRO A 430 -33.55 -10.31 5.58
C PRO A 430 -35.06 -10.12 5.39
N SER A 431 -35.65 -11.02 4.62
CA SER A 431 -37.08 -11.12 4.37
C SER A 431 -37.81 -11.66 5.60
N ARG A 432 -38.87 -10.96 5.99
CA ARG A 432 -39.91 -11.44 6.91
C ARG A 432 -40.57 -12.71 6.36
N ASN A 433 -40.62 -13.76 7.18
CA ASN A 433 -41.67 -14.78 7.08
C ASN A 433 -42.25 -15.04 8.46
N ARG A 434 -43.59 -14.92 8.54
CA ARG A 434 -44.42 -15.21 9.70
C ARG A 434 -44.69 -16.71 9.77
N SER A 435 -44.56 -17.30 10.96
CA SER A 435 -45.42 -18.40 11.40
C SER A 435 -45.46 -18.48 12.93
N HIS A 436 -46.68 -18.27 13.43
CA HIS A 436 -47.37 -18.61 14.69
C HIS A 436 -46.71 -18.68 16.07
N ASN A 437 -47.38 -17.93 16.97
CA ASN A 437 -47.47 -17.93 18.43
C ASN A 437 -47.54 -19.32 19.10
N VAL A 438 -46.93 -19.43 20.28
CA VAL A 438 -47.59 -19.84 21.54
C VAL A 438 -46.97 -19.04 22.72
N TYR A 439 -47.83 -18.62 23.66
CA TYR A 439 -47.62 -17.92 24.96
C TYR A 439 -46.62 -18.64 25.90
N SER A 440 -46.03 -18.09 26.98
CA SER A 440 -46.55 -17.28 28.10
C SER A 440 -45.42 -16.80 29.06
N GLU A 441 -45.66 -15.68 29.77
CA GLU A 441 -45.16 -15.29 31.13
C GLU A 441 -43.65 -15.02 31.35
N GLY A 442 -43.13 -14.01 32.07
CA GLY A 442 -43.67 -12.93 32.90
C GLY A 442 -42.62 -12.46 33.96
N VAL A 443 -42.35 -11.14 34.03
CA VAL A 443 -41.91 -10.29 35.19
C VAL A 443 -40.43 -10.40 35.74
N PRO A 444 -39.87 -9.39 36.48
CA PRO A 444 -38.66 -8.62 36.08
C PRO A 444 -37.66 -8.26 37.26
N LEU A 445 -36.82 -7.22 37.05
CA LEU A 445 -36.00 -6.42 38.00
C LEU A 445 -34.59 -6.99 38.27
N TYR A 446 -33.49 -6.23 38.41
CA TYR A 446 -33.24 -5.02 39.22
C TYR A 446 -31.98 -4.24 38.76
N ASP A 447 -31.93 -2.96 39.14
CA ASP A 447 -30.86 -1.96 39.02
C ASP A 447 -29.98 -1.95 40.30
N SER A 448 -28.68 -1.66 40.23
CA SER A 448 -27.92 -1.09 41.36
C SER A 448 -26.50 -0.71 40.99
N SER A 449 -26.23 0.58 41.16
CA SER A 449 -24.95 1.21 41.48
C SER A 449 -24.39 0.71 42.82
N ASP A 450 -23.07 0.66 42.96
CA ASP A 450 -22.38 1.42 44.02
C ASP A 450 -20.85 1.43 43.88
N SER A 451 -20.32 2.60 44.21
CA SER A 451 -18.93 3.05 44.33
C SER A 451 -18.19 2.50 45.54
N LEU A 452 -16.84 2.48 45.52
CA LEU A 452 -15.99 2.79 46.68
C LEU A 452 -14.55 3.19 46.26
N SER A 453 -13.97 4.08 47.07
CA SER A 453 -12.77 4.94 46.97
C SER A 453 -11.39 4.24 47.07
N PRO A 454 -10.24 4.97 47.08
CA PRO A 454 -9.71 5.54 48.35
C PRO A 454 -8.95 6.88 48.27
N GLU A 455 -8.72 7.42 49.47
CA GLU A 455 -8.11 8.68 49.92
C GLU A 455 -6.65 8.93 49.48
N HIS A 456 -6.31 10.16 49.09
CA HIS A 456 -5.41 11.12 49.77
C HIS A 456 -5.31 12.43 48.97
#